data_AF-A0A966FN62-F1
#
_entry.id   AF-A0A966FN62-F1
#
_cell.length_a   1.000
_cell.length_b   1.000
_cell.length_c   1.000
_cell.angle_alpha   90.00
_cell.angle_beta   90.00
_cell.angle_gamma   90.00
#
_symmetry.space_group_name_H-M   'P 1'
#
loop_
_entity.id
_entity.type
_entity.pdbx_description
1 polymer ?
#
loop_
_entity_poly.entity_id
_entity_poly.type
_entity_poly.pdbx_seq_one_letter_code
_entity_poly.pdbx_strand_id
1 'polypeptide(L)'
;MSTIKINQQLKRIEIKEFEIKNQIVFNYFDNLPASERDEKLLRAIYIGVLALMEDRISSFLSKTSNELGTELESLKMIFEMKKELFYKSTIKGILAEDEIAAFLNQYFLDKKLKDRAFLTGNTAGNIPKNKTGDIICEINGTPDLKIAIECK
;
A
#
# COMPACT_ATOMS: atom_id res chain seq x y z
N MET A 1 -10.85 7.61 -47.86
CA MET A 1 -10.95 8.99 -47.33
C MET A 1 -11.94 8.98 -46.18
N SER A 2 -11.68 9.69 -45.08
CA SER A 2 -12.60 9.69 -43.94
C SER A 2 -13.91 10.40 -44.28
N THR A 3 -15.05 9.78 -43.94
CA THR A 3 -16.40 10.33 -44.12
C THR A 3 -16.64 11.56 -43.24
N ILE A 4 -15.87 11.68 -42.15
CA ILE A 4 -15.96 12.75 -41.17
C ILE A 4 -14.67 13.59 -41.21
N LYS A 5 -14.84 14.92 -41.17
CA LYS A 5 -13.77 15.92 -41.02
C LYS A 5 -14.12 16.86 -39.86
N ILE A 6 -13.11 17.24 -39.08
CA ILE A 6 -13.28 18.17 -37.95
C ILE A 6 -12.78 19.54 -38.38
N ASN A 7 -13.62 20.57 -38.28
CA ASN A 7 -13.21 21.95 -38.44
C ASN A 7 -13.12 22.61 -37.07
N GLN A 8 -11.89 22.70 -36.55
CA GLN A 8 -11.65 23.22 -35.20
C GLN A 8 -11.91 24.73 -35.07
N GLN A 9 -11.66 25.51 -36.12
CA GLN A 9 -11.88 26.96 -36.11
C GLN A 9 -13.37 27.30 -35.97
N LEU A 10 -14.23 26.58 -36.69
CA LEU A 10 -15.68 26.76 -36.65
C LEU A 10 -16.38 25.85 -35.64
N LYS A 11 -15.63 25.02 -34.89
CA LYS A 11 -16.14 24.03 -33.93
C LYS A 11 -17.26 23.14 -34.50
N ARG A 12 -17.09 22.63 -35.72
CA ARG A 12 -18.11 21.81 -36.40
C ARG A 12 -17.55 20.51 -36.96
N ILE A 13 -18.41 19.52 -37.05
CA ILE A 13 -18.17 18.26 -37.74
C ILE A 13 -18.73 18.39 -39.15
N GLU A 14 -17.86 18.23 -40.15
CA GLU A 14 -18.21 18.19 -41.57
C GLU A 14 -18.35 16.73 -41.98
N ILE A 15 -19.55 16.33 -42.37
CA ILE A 15 -19.85 14.97 -42.82
C ILE A 15 -20.09 15.06 -44.34
N LYS A 16 -19.33 14.30 -45.12
CA LYS A 16 -19.61 14.14 -46.56
C LYS A 16 -20.89 13.32 -46.75
N GLU A 17 -21.39 13.23 -47.98
CA GLU A 17 -22.50 12.32 -48.31
C GLU A 17 -22.22 10.91 -47.77
N PHE A 18 -23.18 10.39 -47.01
CA PHE A 18 -23.14 9.06 -46.42
C PHE A 18 -24.54 8.46 -46.37
N GLU A 19 -24.61 7.14 -46.41
CA GLU A 19 -25.86 6.38 -46.29
C GLU A 19 -25.80 5.49 -45.06
N ILE A 20 -26.92 5.35 -44.36
CA ILE A 20 -27.03 4.49 -43.18
C ILE A 20 -27.81 3.23 -43.57
N LYS A 21 -27.10 2.11 -43.75
CA LYS A 21 -27.73 0.80 -43.96
C LYS A 21 -28.03 0.12 -42.62
N ASN A 22 -29.01 0.63 -41.88
CA ASN A 22 -29.47 0.05 -40.62
C ASN A 22 -31.00 0.04 -40.55
N GLN A 23 -31.60 -1.15 -40.37
CA GLN A 23 -33.06 -1.33 -40.41
C GLN A 23 -33.78 -0.56 -39.29
N ILE A 24 -33.20 -0.45 -38.11
CA ILE A 24 -33.81 0.24 -36.96
C ILE A 24 -33.85 1.75 -37.24
N VAL A 25 -32.71 2.30 -37.71
CA VAL A 25 -32.62 3.72 -38.07
C VAL A 25 -33.57 4.03 -39.22
N PHE A 26 -33.62 3.16 -40.24
CA PHE A 26 -34.55 3.29 -41.35
C PHE A 26 -36.00 3.34 -40.86
N ASN A 27 -36.44 2.34 -40.09
CA ASN A 27 -37.82 2.26 -39.59
C ASN A 27 -38.19 3.48 -38.73
N TYR A 28 -37.24 4.03 -37.96
CA TYR A 28 -37.49 5.24 -37.17
C TYR A 28 -37.75 6.46 -38.05
N PHE A 29 -36.92 6.70 -39.08
CA PHE A 29 -37.08 7.85 -39.98
C PHE A 29 -38.19 7.69 -41.00
N ASP A 30 -38.54 6.46 -41.39
CA ASP A 30 -39.62 6.16 -42.32
C ASP A 30 -40.98 6.62 -41.76
N ASN A 31 -41.14 6.53 -40.44
CA ASN A 31 -42.35 6.96 -39.73
C ASN A 31 -42.37 8.47 -39.40
N LEU A 32 -41.35 9.25 -39.76
CA LEU A 32 -41.26 10.68 -39.46
C LEU A 32 -41.61 11.56 -40.66
N PRO A 33 -42.34 12.69 -40.43
CA PRO A 33 -42.53 13.72 -41.44
C PRO A 33 -41.19 14.27 -41.93
N ALA A 34 -41.09 14.56 -43.23
CA ALA A 34 -39.85 15.06 -43.85
C ALA A 34 -39.31 16.32 -43.15
N SER A 35 -40.18 17.18 -42.64
CA SER A 35 -39.83 18.42 -41.93
C SER A 35 -39.12 18.20 -40.59
N GLU A 36 -39.25 17.02 -39.98
CA GLU A 36 -38.68 16.74 -38.65
C GLU A 36 -37.40 15.90 -38.70
N ARG A 37 -37.08 15.28 -39.85
CA ARG A 37 -36.01 14.28 -39.96
C ARG A 37 -34.64 14.85 -39.58
N ASP A 38 -34.31 16.07 -40.01
CA ASP A 38 -33.02 16.69 -39.73
C ASP A 38 -32.82 16.97 -38.23
N GLU A 39 -33.84 17.52 -37.56
CA GLU A 39 -33.80 17.77 -36.12
C GLU A 39 -33.66 16.46 -35.34
N LYS A 40 -34.43 15.44 -35.72
CA LYS A 40 -34.40 14.12 -35.06
C LYS A 40 -33.06 13.41 -35.26
N LEU A 41 -32.41 13.57 -36.41
CA LEU A 41 -31.08 13.03 -36.67
C LEU A 41 -30.03 13.69 -35.77
N LEU A 42 -30.02 15.02 -35.70
CA LEU A 42 -29.12 15.75 -34.80
C LEU A 42 -29.32 15.33 -33.35
N ARG A 43 -30.58 15.18 -32.92
CA ARG A 43 -30.92 14.75 -31.56
C ARG A 43 -30.47 13.32 -31.27
N ALA A 44 -30.64 12.40 -32.21
CA ALA A 44 -30.16 11.03 -32.06
C ALA A 44 -28.63 10.96 -31.94
N ILE A 45 -27.91 11.73 -32.76
CA ILE A 45 -26.45 11.84 -32.68
C ILE A 45 -26.04 12.42 -31.32
N TYR A 46 -26.69 13.50 -30.88
CA TYR A 46 -26.40 14.13 -29.60
C TYR A 46 -26.56 13.17 -28.42
N ILE A 47 -27.70 12.48 -28.34
CA ILE A 47 -27.96 11.48 -27.29
C ILE A 47 -26.96 10.32 -27.37
N GLY A 48 -26.65 9.83 -28.58
CA GLY A 48 -25.67 8.77 -28.77
C GLY A 48 -24.26 9.16 -28.31
N VAL A 49 -23.82 10.39 -28.59
CA VAL A 49 -22.54 10.92 -28.11
C VAL A 49 -22.52 11.04 -26.59
N LEU A 50 -23.59 11.54 -25.97
CA LEU A 50 -23.71 11.62 -24.51
C LEU A 50 -23.63 10.23 -23.86
N ALA A 51 -24.35 9.24 -24.38
CA ALA A 51 -24.33 7.87 -23.86
C ALA A 51 -22.93 7.24 -23.96
N LEU A 52 -22.22 7.45 -25.07
CA LEU A 52 -20.84 6.98 -25.24
C LEU A 52 -19.86 7.69 -24.29
N MET A 53 -20.13 8.94 -23.90
CA MET A 53 -19.32 9.65 -22.91
C MET A 53 -19.57 9.13 -21.49
N GLU A 54 -20.83 8.84 -21.14
CA GLU A 54 -21.20 8.31 -19.82
C GLU A 54 -20.56 6.94 -19.55
N ASP A 55 -20.58 6.05 -20.53
CA ASP A 55 -19.94 4.72 -20.42
C ASP A 55 -18.42 4.84 -20.24
N ARG A 56 -17.78 5.80 -20.94
CA ARG A 56 -16.35 6.09 -20.75
C ARG A 56 -16.04 6.63 -19.36
N ILE A 57 -16.86 7.53 -18.83
CA ILE A 57 -16.67 8.10 -17.49
C ILE A 57 -16.83 7.00 -16.44
N SER A 58 -17.84 6.16 -16.57
CA SER A 58 -18.10 5.04 -15.67
C SER A 58 -16.94 4.03 -15.68
N SER A 59 -16.46 3.65 -16.87
CA SER A 59 -15.28 2.78 -17.03
C SER A 59 -14.01 3.40 -16.45
N PHE A 60 -13.80 4.70 -16.66
CA PHE A 60 -12.64 5.43 -16.13
C PHE A 60 -12.64 5.50 -14.59
N LEU A 61 -13.79 5.82 -13.98
CA LEU A 61 -13.94 5.84 -12.52
C LEU A 61 -13.74 4.45 -11.91
N SER A 62 -14.28 3.41 -12.54
CA SER A 62 -14.09 2.02 -12.09
C SER A 62 -12.62 1.61 -12.12
N LYS A 63 -11.89 1.92 -13.20
CA LYS A 63 -10.44 1.67 -13.29
C LYS A 63 -9.65 2.42 -12.23
N THR A 64 -9.94 3.71 -12.04
CA THR A 64 -9.28 4.56 -11.05
C THR A 64 -9.51 4.02 -9.63
N SER A 65 -10.74 3.61 -9.31
CA SER A 65 -11.08 3.01 -8.01
C SER A 65 -10.33 1.70 -7.74
N ASN A 66 -10.16 0.86 -8.76
CA ASN A 66 -9.43 -0.40 -8.63
C ASN A 66 -7.92 -0.19 -8.48
N GLU A 67 -7.33 0.74 -9.24
CA GLU A 67 -5.90 1.08 -9.15
C GLU A 67 -5.57 1.69 -7.78
N LEU A 68 -6.34 2.68 -7.31
CA LEU A 68 -6.16 3.24 -5.97
C LEU A 68 -6.32 2.20 -4.86
N GLY A 69 -7.28 1.27 -5.00
CA GLY A 69 -7.44 0.16 -4.05
C GLY A 69 -6.22 -0.77 -4.02
N THR A 70 -5.63 -1.06 -5.18
CA THR A 70 -4.45 -1.92 -5.31
C THR A 70 -3.21 -1.28 -4.71
N GLU A 71 -3.01 0.02 -4.93
CA GLU A 71 -1.90 0.78 -4.34
C GLU A 71 -2.01 0.83 -2.81
N LEU A 72 -3.22 1.01 -2.26
CA LEU A 72 -3.45 1.02 -0.81
C LEU A 72 -3.21 -0.35 -0.16
N GLU A 73 -3.63 -1.45 -0.79
CA GLU A 73 -3.34 -2.81 -0.28
C GLU A 73 -1.84 -3.13 -0.35
N SER A 74 -1.14 -2.68 -1.40
CA SER A 74 0.32 -2.80 -1.50
C SER A 74 1.03 -2.03 -0.37
N LEU A 75 0.57 -0.82 -0.06
CA LEU A 75 1.10 -0.01 1.04
C LEU A 75 0.86 -0.69 2.41
N LYS A 76 -0.33 -1.26 2.62
CA LYS A 76 -0.67 -2.02 3.83
C LYS A 76 0.23 -3.26 3.98
N MET A 77 0.50 -3.99 2.91
CA MET A 77 1.39 -5.15 2.93
C MET A 77 2.82 -4.73 3.32
N ILE A 78 3.35 -3.65 2.75
CA ILE A 78 4.67 -3.09 3.12
C ILE A 78 4.69 -2.71 4.61
N PHE A 79 3.63 -2.09 5.12
CA PHE A 79 3.52 -1.72 6.52
C PHE A 79 3.52 -2.94 7.45
N GLU A 80 2.71 -3.97 7.15
CA GLU A 80 2.66 -5.20 7.94
C GLU A 80 3.99 -5.96 7.90
N MET A 81 4.66 -6.04 6.76
CA MET A 81 6.00 -6.63 6.65
C MET A 81 7.03 -5.90 7.52
N LYS A 82 7.03 -4.55 7.48
CA LYS A 82 7.91 -3.75 8.33
C LYS A 82 7.60 -3.99 9.81
N LYS A 83 6.33 -4.01 10.18
CA LYS A 83 5.86 -4.28 11.54
C LYS A 83 6.32 -5.66 12.02
N GLU A 84 6.15 -6.71 11.22
CA GLU A 84 6.66 -8.05 11.55
C GLU A 84 8.19 -8.07 11.75
N LEU A 85 8.95 -7.39 10.90
CA LEU A 85 10.42 -7.31 11.04
C LEU A 85 10.83 -6.61 12.33
N PHE A 86 10.14 -5.53 12.72
CA PHE A 86 10.37 -4.85 14.00
C PHE A 86 10.08 -5.76 15.20
N TYR A 87 8.97 -6.50 15.18
CA TYR A 87 8.65 -7.44 16.26
C TYR A 87 9.63 -8.62 16.30
N LYS A 88 9.96 -9.23 15.16
CA LYS A 88 10.87 -10.38 15.10
C LYS A 88 12.31 -10.03 15.50
N SER A 89 12.81 -8.83 15.15
CA SER A 89 14.18 -8.41 15.52
C SER A 89 14.31 -8.07 17.00
N THR A 90 13.35 -7.30 17.54
CA THR A 90 13.35 -6.90 18.96
C THR A 90 13.17 -8.11 19.88
N ILE A 91 12.26 -9.02 19.54
CA ILE A 91 11.99 -10.23 20.35
C ILE A 91 13.17 -11.20 20.30
N LYS A 92 13.84 -11.35 19.15
CA LYS A 92 15.03 -12.23 19.03
C LYS A 92 16.23 -11.71 19.84
N GLY A 93 16.45 -10.39 19.89
CA GLY A 93 17.51 -9.81 20.72
C GLY A 93 17.30 -10.11 22.20
N ILE A 94 16.09 -9.84 22.70
CA ILE A 94 15.73 -10.07 24.11
C ILE A 94 15.84 -11.56 24.48
N LEU A 95 15.33 -12.47 23.64
CA LEU A 95 15.42 -13.91 23.87
C LEU A 95 16.87 -14.41 23.91
N ALA A 96 17.74 -13.88 23.04
CA ALA A 96 19.15 -14.26 23.03
C ALA A 96 19.88 -13.80 24.31
N GLU A 97 19.57 -12.60 24.81
CA GLU A 97 20.11 -12.09 26.07
C GLU A 97 19.66 -12.95 27.27
N ASP A 98 18.38 -13.35 27.32
CA ASP A 98 17.83 -14.27 28.31
C ASP A 98 18.56 -15.62 28.31
N GLU A 99 18.80 -16.21 27.14
CA GLU A 99 19.50 -17.50 27.00
C GLU A 99 20.95 -17.43 27.49
N ILE A 100 21.67 -16.34 27.18
CA ILE A 100 23.06 -16.13 27.61
C ILE A 100 23.12 -15.98 29.14
N ALA A 101 22.23 -15.19 29.73
CA ALA A 101 22.16 -15.02 31.18
C ALA A 101 21.84 -16.34 31.90
N ALA A 102 20.92 -17.14 31.36
CA ALA A 102 20.58 -18.46 31.88
C ALA A 102 21.77 -19.42 31.80
N PHE A 103 22.47 -19.46 30.67
CA PHE A 103 23.67 -20.29 30.48
C PHE A 103 24.77 -19.93 31.49
N LEU A 104 25.06 -18.63 31.67
CA LEU A 104 26.08 -18.18 32.61
C LEU A 104 25.77 -18.61 34.05
N ASN A 105 24.54 -18.42 34.50
CA ASN A 105 24.14 -18.85 35.84
C ASN A 105 24.24 -20.37 36.02
N GLN A 106 23.83 -21.15 35.01
CA GLN A 106 24.00 -22.60 35.05
C GLN A 106 25.48 -23.01 35.13
N TYR A 107 26.34 -22.37 34.33
CA TYR A 107 27.77 -22.61 34.35
C TYR A 107 28.40 -22.27 35.72
N PHE A 108 27.99 -21.16 36.34
CA PHE A 108 28.46 -20.79 37.68
C PHE A 108 28.06 -21.82 38.73
N LEU A 109 26.81 -22.31 38.68
CA LEU A 109 26.33 -23.38 39.56
C LEU A 109 27.15 -24.67 39.38
N ASP A 110 27.36 -25.11 38.14
CA ASP A 110 28.10 -26.32 37.82
C ASP A 110 29.56 -26.24 38.27
N LYS A 111 30.17 -25.05 38.20
CA LYS A 111 31.54 -24.77 38.67
C LYS A 111 31.63 -24.41 40.15
N LYS A 112 30.52 -24.39 40.88
CA LYS A 112 30.42 -23.96 42.29
C LYS A 112 30.97 -22.54 42.52
N LEU A 113 30.85 -21.68 41.51
CA LEU A 113 31.15 -20.26 41.62
C LEU A 113 29.96 -19.55 42.27
N LYS A 114 30.24 -18.54 43.09
CA LYS A 114 29.19 -17.73 43.74
C LYS A 114 28.72 -16.57 42.86
N ASP A 115 29.19 -16.52 41.62
CA ASP A 115 28.89 -15.46 40.67
C ASP A 115 27.41 -15.50 40.26
N ARG A 116 26.85 -14.34 39.90
CA ARG A 116 25.44 -14.21 39.49
C ARG A 116 25.31 -13.29 38.28
N ALA A 117 24.67 -13.77 37.22
CA ALA A 117 24.37 -12.97 36.04
C ALA A 117 22.90 -12.53 36.03
N PHE A 118 22.63 -11.27 35.70
CA PHE A 118 21.27 -10.73 35.53
C PHE A 118 21.23 -9.70 34.40
N LEU A 119 20.06 -9.56 33.79
CA LEU A 119 19.83 -8.64 32.68
C LEU A 119 19.67 -7.21 33.17
N THR A 120 20.37 -6.28 32.53
CA THR A 120 20.32 -4.85 32.87
C THR A 120 19.99 -3.93 31.70
N GLY A 121 19.66 -4.50 30.53
CA GLY A 121 19.36 -3.75 29.29
C GLY A 121 18.30 -2.63 29.42
N ASN A 122 17.44 -2.67 30.46
CA ASN A 122 16.43 -1.65 30.76
C ASN A 122 16.70 -0.79 32.02
N THR A 123 17.80 -1.02 32.75
CA THR A 123 18.15 -0.25 33.95
C THR A 123 19.12 0.89 33.64
N ALA A 124 18.65 2.13 33.83
CA ALA A 124 19.49 3.32 33.71
C ALA A 124 20.64 3.26 34.74
N GLY A 125 21.88 3.41 34.28
CA GLY A 125 23.03 3.45 35.17
C GLY A 125 23.07 4.73 36.02
N ASN A 126 23.87 4.74 37.09
CA ASN A 126 24.09 5.91 37.94
C ASN A 126 24.76 7.11 37.21
N ILE A 127 25.29 6.90 36.00
CA ILE A 127 25.91 7.93 35.17
C ILE A 127 24.92 8.39 34.09
N PRO A 128 24.60 9.69 33.99
CA PRO A 128 23.69 10.21 32.97
C PRO A 128 24.17 9.81 31.56
N LYS A 129 23.26 9.25 30.75
CA LYS A 129 23.47 8.83 29.34
C LYS A 129 24.32 7.57 29.10
N ASN A 130 24.69 6.80 30.13
CA ASN A 130 25.36 5.52 29.92
C ASN A 130 24.40 4.35 30.12
N LYS A 131 24.32 3.44 29.13
CA LYS A 131 23.65 2.15 29.31
C LYS A 131 24.55 1.27 30.17
N THR A 132 23.99 0.68 31.22
CA THR A 132 24.58 -0.50 31.85
C THR A 132 24.50 -1.61 30.79
N GLY A 133 25.59 -2.33 30.49
CA GLY A 133 25.61 -3.35 29.42
C GLY A 133 24.44 -4.35 29.49
N ASP A 134 24.23 -5.14 28.43
CA ASP A 134 23.05 -5.99 28.31
C ASP A 134 22.88 -6.97 29.49
N ILE A 135 23.99 -7.55 29.98
CA ILE A 135 24.05 -8.43 31.16
C ILE A 135 25.10 -7.91 32.16
N ILE A 136 24.79 -7.96 33.45
CA ILE A 136 25.74 -7.72 34.54
C ILE A 136 25.99 -9.01 35.30
N CYS A 137 27.27 -9.32 35.51
CA CYS A 137 27.71 -10.42 36.35
C CYS A 137 28.35 -9.88 37.65
N GLU A 138 27.76 -10.21 38.79
CA GLU A 138 28.32 -9.95 40.12
C GLU A 138 29.30 -11.05 40.50
N ILE A 139 30.56 -10.68 40.76
CA ILE A 139 31.60 -11.62 41.17
C ILE A 139 31.40 -11.95 42.65
N ASN A 140 31.43 -13.24 42.97
CA ASN A 140 31.18 -13.78 44.32
C ASN A 140 29.84 -13.34 44.95
N GLY A 141 28.89 -12.89 44.14
CA GLY A 141 27.61 -12.34 44.61
C GLY A 141 27.77 -11.00 45.34
N THR A 142 28.88 -10.28 45.09
CA THR A 142 29.12 -8.95 45.66
C THR A 142 28.70 -7.86 44.67
N PRO A 143 27.83 -6.91 45.07
CA PRO A 143 27.41 -5.82 44.20
C PRO A 143 28.51 -4.83 43.81
N ASP A 144 29.63 -4.85 44.53
CA ASP A 144 30.74 -3.90 44.38
C ASP A 144 31.72 -4.31 43.28
N LEU A 145 31.76 -5.60 42.92
CA LEU A 145 32.63 -6.13 41.88
C LEU A 145 31.80 -6.76 40.77
N LYS A 146 31.68 -6.05 39.66
CA LYS A 146 30.78 -6.38 38.54
C LYS A 146 31.51 -6.41 37.21
N ILE A 147 31.11 -7.33 36.35
CA ILE A 147 31.50 -7.38 34.93
C ILE A 147 30.26 -7.05 34.10
N ALA A 148 30.36 -6.05 33.21
CA ALA A 148 29.34 -5.77 32.22
C ALA A 148 29.64 -6.54 30.92
N ILE A 149 28.64 -7.21 30.38
CA ILE A 149 28.72 -8.01 29.16
C ILE A 149 27.78 -7.39 28.13
N GLU A 150 28.34 -7.06 26.96
CA GLU A 150 27.60 -6.59 25.79
C GLU A 150 27.40 -7.76 24.82
N CYS A 151 26.16 -8.03 24.43
CA CYS A 151 25.81 -9.10 23.51
C CYS A 151 25.71 -8.52 22.08
N LYS A 152 26.47 -9.07 21.13
CA LYS A 152 26.50 -8.64 19.72
C LYS A 152 26.25 -9.78 18.76
#